data_AF-A0A933VGA7-F1
#
_entry.id   AF-A0A933VGA7-F1
#
_cell.length_a   1.000
_cell.length_b   1.000
_cell.length_c   1.000
_cell.angle_alpha   90.00
_cell.angle_beta   90.00
_cell.angle_gamma   90.00
#
_symmetry.space_group_name_H-M   'P 1'
#
loop_
_entity.id
_entity.type
_entity.pdbx_description
1 polymer ?
#
loop_
_entity_poly.entity_id
_entity_poly.type
_entity_poly.pdbx_seq_one_letter_code
_entity_poly.pdbx_strand_id
1 'polypeptide(L)' 'MTDNDERCLNCDRSSDKIPLLRLKYAGRESWICPQCLPTLIHKPERIEAVAGEWIDQKVKFDED' A
#
# COMPACT_ATOMS: atom_id res chain seq x y z
N MET A 1 -13.17 -16.38 12.45
CA MET A 1 -11.80 -16.15 11.94
C MET A 1 -11.87 -14.84 11.21
N THR A 2 -11.29 -13.78 11.75
CA THR A 2 -11.25 -12.47 11.09
C THR A 2 -10.24 -12.56 9.96
N ASP A 3 -10.74 -12.58 8.73
CA ASP A 3 -9.94 -12.46 7.52
C ASP A 3 -9.29 -11.08 7.56
N ASN A 4 -8.10 -11.01 8.15
CA ASN A 4 -7.33 -9.78 8.23
C ASN A 4 -6.57 -9.72 6.91
N ASP A 5 -7.18 -9.06 5.92
CA ASP A 5 -6.67 -8.82 4.57
C ASP A 5 -5.41 -7.90 4.62
N GLU A 6 -4.41 -8.30 5.39
CA GLU A 6 -3.10 -7.66 5.45
C GLU A 6 -2.45 -7.87 4.08
N ARG A 7 -2.50 -6.84 3.23
CA ARG A 7 -1.95 -6.86 1.87
C ARG A 7 -0.94 -5.75 1.70
N CYS A 8 0.11 -6.03 0.94
CA CYS A 8 1.10 -5.02 0.59
C CYS A 8 0.42 -3.89 -0.19
N LEU A 9 0.44 -2.68 0.36
CA LEU A 9 -0.15 -1.47 -0.22
C LEU A 9 0.31 -1.15 -1.66
N ASN A 10 1.42 -1.74 -2.13
CA ASN A 10 1.99 -1.47 -3.45
C ASN A 10 1.82 -2.63 -4.44
N CYS A 11 1.75 -3.88 -3.97
CA CYS A 11 1.70 -5.05 -4.87
C CYS A 11 0.58 -6.04 -4.56
N ASP A 12 -0.27 -5.72 -3.59
CA ASP A 12 -1.49 -6.45 -3.19
C ASP A 12 -1.31 -7.91 -2.73
N ARG A 13 -0.06 -8.38 -2.64
CA ARG A 13 0.26 -9.70 -2.09
C ARG A 13 -0.06 -9.76 -0.59
N SER A 14 -0.76 -10.81 -0.19
CA SER A 14 -1.07 -11.12 1.20
C SER A 14 0.12 -11.71 1.95
N SER A 15 0.00 -11.77 3.27
CA SER A 15 0.97 -12.40 4.18
C SER A 15 1.23 -13.87 3.90
N ASP A 16 0.28 -14.60 3.27
CA ASP A 16 0.47 -15.99 2.84
C ASP A 16 1.48 -16.15 1.70
N LYS A 17 1.72 -15.08 0.93
CA LYS A 17 2.59 -15.10 -0.25
C LYS A 17 3.93 -14.43 -0.01
N ILE A 18 3.99 -13.46 0.90
CA ILE A 18 5.20 -12.67 1.18
C ILE A 18 5.14 -12.09 2.59
N PRO A 19 6.25 -11.98 3.33
CA PRO A 19 6.25 -11.27 4.61
C PRO A 19 5.80 -9.82 4.42
N LEU A 20 5.01 -9.34 5.37
CA LEU A 20 4.54 -7.97 5.44
C LEU A 20 5.08 -7.29 6.70
N LEU A 21 5.47 -6.03 6.54
CA LEU A 21 5.87 -5.13 7.61
C LEU A 21 4.69 -4.19 7.89
N ARG A 22 4.34 -4.03 9.17
CA ARG A 22 3.33 -3.06 9.61
C ARG A 22 3.93 -1.66 9.62
N LEU A 23 3.23 -0.71 9.01
CA LEU A 23 3.56 0.70 9.02
C LEU A 23 2.51 1.46 9.83
N LYS A 24 2.96 2.41 10.65
CA LYS A 24 2.11 3.38 11.35
C LYS A 24 2.45 4.78 10.87
N TYR A 25 1.50 5.46 10.25
CA TYR A 25 1.66 6.83 9.78
C TYR A 25 0.35 7.60 9.92
N ALA A 26 0.43 8.84 10.43
CA ALA A 26 -0.74 9.71 10.64
C ALA A 26 -1.93 9.01 11.37
N GLY A 27 -1.62 8.15 12.34
CA GLY A 27 -2.63 7.41 13.12
C GLY A 27 -3.28 6.23 12.39
N ARG A 28 -2.80 5.84 11.21
CA ARG A 28 -3.29 4.71 10.41
C ARG A 28 -2.29 3.58 10.35
N GLU A 29 -2.79 2.36 10.27
CA GLU A 29 -1.99 1.15 10.06
C GLU A 29 -2.10 0.70 8.59
N SER A 30 -0.97 0.34 8.00
CA SER A 30 -0.89 -0.26 6.66
C SER A 30 0.20 -1.33 6.61
N TRP A 31 0.29 -2.05 5.50
CA TRP A 31 1.27 -3.13 5.31
C TRP A 31 2.08 -2.95 4.04
N ILE A 32 3.38 -3.21 4.11
CA ILE A 32 4.28 -3.20 2.94
C ILE A 32 5.19 -4.42 2.98
N CYS A 33 5.49 -5.03 1.83
CA CYS A 33 6.46 -6.12 1.78
C CYS A 33 7.91 -5.60 1.65
N PRO A 34 8.93 -6.37 2.09
CA PRO A 34 10.34 -5.98 1.95
C PRO A 34 10.77 -5.69 0.51
N GLN A 35 10.12 -6.30 -0.49
CA GLN A 35 10.42 -6.04 -1.91
C GLN A 35 9.93 -4.67 -2.38
N CYS A 36 8.87 -4.13 -1.77
CA CYS A 36 8.32 -2.81 -2.10
C CYS A 36 8.84 -1.70 -1.17
N LEU A 37 9.47 -2.05 -0.05
CA LEU A 37 10.08 -1.09 0.86
C LEU A 37 11.11 -0.14 0.19
N PRO A 38 11.97 -0.59 -0.74
CA PRO A 38 12.88 0.32 -1.45
C PRO A 38 12.16 1.43 -2.23
N THR A 39 10.98 1.15 -2.79
CA THR A 39 10.15 2.14 -3.47
C THR A 39 9.67 3.22 -2.49
N LEU A 40 9.28 2.82 -1.27
CA LEU A 40 8.86 3.75 -0.21
C LEU A 40 9.97 4.72 0.19
N ILE A 41 11.21 4.23 0.27
CA ILE A 41 12.35 5.04 0.72
C ILE A 41 12.81 6.03 -0.37
N HIS A 42 12.73 5.65 -1.64
CA HIS A 42 13.19 6.50 -2.75
C HIS A 42 12.10 7.43 -3.31
N LYS A 43 10.83 7.05 -3.23
CA LYS A 43 9.67 7.76 -3.81
C LYS A 43 8.43 7.61 -2.92
N PRO A 44 8.45 8.15 -1.69
CA PRO A 44 7.33 8.04 -0.77
C PRO A 44 6.03 8.60 -1.35
N GLU A 45 6.10 9.60 -2.25
CA GLU A 45 4.96 10.19 -2.94
C GLU A 45 4.22 9.22 -3.87
N ARG A 46 4.88 8.15 -4.34
CA ARG A 46 4.24 7.10 -5.15
C ARG A 46 3.47 6.09 -4.32
N ILE A 47 3.74 6.09 -3.04
CA ILE A 47 3.04 5.29 -2.06
C ILE A 47 2.16 6.27 -1.31
N GLU A 48 0.99 6.52 -1.87
CA GLU A 48 -0.07 7.08 -1.08
C GLU A 48 -0.31 6.06 0.04
N ALA A 49 0.03 6.42 1.29
CA ALA A 49 -0.35 5.64 2.44
C ALA A 49 -1.88 5.73 2.52
N VAL A 50 -2.58 4.91 1.73
CA VAL A 50 -3.97 5.19 1.39
C VAL A 50 -4.80 5.07 2.65
N ALA A 51 -5.21 6.25 3.03
CA ALA A 51 -6.01 6.58 4.16
C ALA A 51 -7.47 6.26 3.81
N GLY A 52 -7.85 4.97 3.79
CA GLY A 52 -9.25 4.56 3.97
C GLY A 52 -10.26 5.04 2.91
N GLU A 53 -9.83 5.53 1.77
CA GLU A 53 -10.66 5.67 0.58
C GLU A 53 -9.90 5.00 -0.55
N TRP A 54 -10.43 3.87 -1.02
CA TRP A 54 -10.17 3.44 -2.38
C TRP A 54 -10.74 4.55 -3.26
N ILE A 55 -9.92 5.56 -3.57
CA ILE A 55 -10.24 6.45 -4.67
C ILE A 55 -10.22 5.53 -5.88
N ASP A 56 -11.39 5.32 -6.48
CA ASP A 56 -11.54 4.82 -7.84
C ASP A 56 -10.90 5.84 -8.80
N GLN A 57 -9.58 6.02 -8.66
CA GLN A 57 -8.77 6.85 -9.51
C GLN A 57 -8.45 5.96 -10.71
N LYS A 58 -9.47 5.79 -11.55
CA LYS A 58 -9.30 6.15 -12.96
C LYS A 58 -8.62 7.52 -12.98
N VAL A 59 -7.29 7.50 -12.92
CA VAL A 59 -6.48 8.61 -13.42
C VAL A 59 -6.81 8.65 -14.90
N LYS A 60 -7.82 9.44 -15.27
CA LYS A 60 -7.89 9.98 -16.60
C LYS A 60 -6.66 10.87 -16.72
N PHE A 61 -5.61 10.30 -17.32
CA PHE A 61 -4.66 11.10 -18.06
C PHE A 61 -5.46 11.69 -19.21
N ASP A 62 -6.04 12.85 -19.00
CA ASP A 62 -6.49 13.69 -20.12
C ASP A 62 -5.20 14.17 -20.81
N GLU A 63 -4.79 13.42 -21.83
CA GLU A 63 -3.99 13.92 -22.95
C GLU A 63 -4.96 14.66 -23.88
N ASP A 64 -5.02 15.99 -23.77
CA ASP A 64 -5.31 16.97 -24.84
C ASP A 64 -5.00 18.40 -24.34
#